data_AF-A0A418M7R1-F1
#
_entry.id   AF-A0A418M7R1-F1
#
_cell.length_a   1.000
_cell.length_b   1.000
_cell.length_c   1.000
_cell.angle_alpha   90.00
_cell.angle_beta   90.00
_cell.angle_gamma   90.00
#
_symmetry.space_group_name_H-M   'P 1'
#
loop_
_entity.id
_entity.type
_entity.pdbx_description
1 polymer ?
#
loop_
_entity_poly.entity_id
_entity_poly.type
_entity_poly.pdbx_seq_one_letter_code
_entity_poly.pdbx_strand_id
1 'polypeptide(L)' 'MGIHSFEEQQYMKILAQCNTMTFVGLRDKTIMALMLDNGIRLRELVDLNVDQVGL' A
#
# COMPACT_ATOMS: atom_id res chain seq x y z
N MET A 1 -5.66 3.13 -24.78
CA MET A 1 -4.42 3.01 -23.98
C MET A 1 -4.87 2.68 -22.57
N GLY A 2 -4.99 1.39 -22.25
CA GLY A 2 -5.50 0.95 -20.95
C GLY A 2 -4.44 1.16 -19.88
N ILE A 3 -4.84 1.58 -18.68
CA ILE A 3 -3.94 1.56 -17.53
C ILE A 3 -3.74 0.08 -17.20
N HIS A 4 -2.55 -0.46 -17.48
CA HIS A 4 -2.20 -1.82 -17.10
C HIS A 4 -1.82 -1.81 -15.62
N SER A 5 -2.47 -2.66 -14.82
CA SER A 5 -2.03 -2.91 -13.44
C SER A 5 -0.61 -3.46 -13.43
N PHE A 6 0.10 -3.24 -12.33
CA PHE A 6 1.45 -3.78 -12.13
C PHE A 6 1.45 -5.31 -12.21
N GLU A 7 2.48 -5.87 -12.84
CA GLU A 7 2.80 -7.29 -12.68
C GLU A 7 3.29 -7.56 -11.25
N GLU A 8 3.11 -8.79 -10.76
CA GLU A 8 3.50 -9.19 -9.40
C GLU A 8 4.96 -8.83 -9.07
N GLN A 9 5.87 -9.02 -10.02
CA GLN A 9 7.27 -8.66 -9.82
C GLN A 9 7.50 -7.15 -9.65
N GLN A 10 6.71 -6.32 -10.33
CA GLN A 10 6.76 -4.87 -10.20
C GLN A 10 6.19 -4.43 -8.86
N TYR A 11 5.08 -5.04 -8.44
CA TYR A 11 4.50 -4.85 -7.12
C TYR A 11 5.51 -5.15 -6.00
N MET A 12 6.18 -6.31 -6.07
CA MET A 12 7.17 -6.72 -5.07
C MET A 12 8.39 -5.77 -5.04
N LYS A 13 8.83 -5.26 -6.19
CA LYS A 13 9.92 -4.27 -6.26
C LYS A 13 9.55 -2.95 -5.60
N ILE A 14 8.30 -2.50 -5.74
CA ILE A 14 7.80 -1.29 -5.08
C ILE A 14 7.80 -1.47 -3.57
N LEU A 15 7.21 -2.56 -3.07
CA LEU A 15 7.16 -2.82 -1.63
C LEU A 15 8.54 -3.04 -1.00
N ALA A 16 9.51 -3.54 -1.77
CA ALA A 16 10.88 -3.76 -1.31
C ALA A 16 11.67 -2.45 -1.08
N GLN A 17 11.20 -1.30 -1.58
CA GLN A 17 11.84 0.00 -1.32
C GLN A 17 11.66 0.47 0.15
N CYS A 18 10.63 -0.04 0.84
CA CYS A 18 10.32 0.36 2.21
C CYS A 18 11.26 -0.32 3.21
N ASN A 19 11.97 0.48 4.02
CA ASN A 19 12.81 -0.05 5.10
C ASN A 19 11.98 -0.54 6.30
N THR A 20 11.56 -1.79 6.25
CA THR A 20 10.72 -2.44 7.29
C THR A 20 11.40 -2.62 8.65
N MET A 21 12.70 -2.35 8.77
CA MET A 21 13.40 -2.31 10.06
C MET A 21 13.13 -1.02 10.86
N THR A 22 12.39 -0.07 10.26
CA THR A 22 11.97 1.17 10.92
C THR A 22 10.45 1.21 11.04
N PHE A 23 9.93 1.85 12.09
CA PHE A 23 8.50 2.05 12.29
C PHE A 23 7.84 2.72 11.07
N VAL A 24 8.46 3.78 10.56
CA VAL A 24 7.97 4.54 9.40
C VAL A 24 7.98 3.67 8.15
N GLY A 25 9.04 2.91 7.89
CA GLY A 25 9.11 2.06 6.70
C GLY A 25 8.15 0.87 6.74
N LEU A 26 7.84 0.32 7.92
CA LEU A 26 6.77 -0.67 8.06
C LEU A 26 5.39 -0.05 7.73
N ARG A 27 5.09 1.13 8.28
CA ARG A 27 3.87 1.90 7.95
C ARG A 27 3.77 2.17 6.46
N ASP A 28 4.84 2.65 5.84
CA ASP A 28 4.86 3.00 4.42
C ASP A 28 4.62 1.77 3.55
N LYS A 29 5.20 0.61 3.90
CA LYS A 29 4.94 -0.65 3.20
C LYS A 29 3.46 -1.05 3.28
N THR A 30 2.84 -0.94 4.46
CA THR A 30 1.41 -1.25 4.65
C THR A 30 0.53 -0.31 3.85
N ILE A 31 0.82 1.00 3.84
CA ILE A 31 0.11 1.99 3.03
C ILE A 31 0.21 1.64 1.54
N MET A 32 1.41 1.37 1.04
CA MET A 32 1.63 1.05 -0.38
C MET A 32 0.92 -0.24 -0.78
N ALA A 33 1.00 -1.29 0.05
CA ALA A 33 0.30 -2.55 -0.20
C ALA A 33 -1.23 -2.32 -0.24
N LEU A 34 -1.78 -1.58 0.74
CA LEU A 34 -3.22 -1.31 0.80
C LEU A 34 -3.71 -0.56 -0.45
N MET A 35 -2.99 0.47 -0.89
CA MET A 35 -3.30 1.24 -2.10
C MET A 35 -3.25 0.40 -3.37
N LEU A 36 -2.23 -0.45 -3.50
CA LEU A 36 -2.02 -1.27 -4.69
C LEU A 36 -2.99 -2.46 -4.77
N ASP A 37 -3.32 -3.09 -3.64
CA ASP A 37 -4.20 -4.27 -3.59
C ASP A 37 -5.68 -3.89 -3.73
N ASN A 38 -6.11 -2.80 -3.09
CA ASN A 38 -7.52 -2.42 -3.03
C ASN A 38 -7.89 -1.29 -4.01
N GLY A 39 -6.90 -0.60 -4.58
CA GLY A 39 -7.15 0.57 -5.43
C GLY A 39 -7.73 1.79 -4.69
N ILE A 40 -7.63 1.78 -3.35
CA ILE A 40 -8.02 2.88 -2.46
C ILE A 40 -7.24 4.16 -2.82
N ARG A 41 -7.96 5.28 -2.91
CA ARG A 41 -7.36 6.57 -3.24
C ARG A 41 -6.72 7.20 -2.00
N LEU A 42 -5.78 8.12 -2.24
CA LEU A 42 -5.05 8.81 -1.18
C LEU A 42 -5.97 9.46 -0.14
N ARG A 43 -7.10 10.05 -0.54
CA ARG A 43 -8.05 10.68 0.39
C ARG A 43 -8.70 9.66 1.33
N GLU A 44 -9.17 8.55 0.78
CA GLU A 44 -9.78 7.47 1.55
C GLU A 44 -8.76 6.86 2.51
N LEU A 45 -7.50 6.73 2.07
CA LEU A 45 -6.41 6.20 2.89
C LEU A 45 -6.15 7.06 4.13
N VAL A 46 -6.08 8.39 3.98
CA VAL A 46 -5.80 9.29 5.11
C VAL A 46 -6.98 9.43 6.06
N ASP A 47 -8.19 9.09 5.61
CA ASP A 47 -9.41 9.12 6.41
C ASP A 47 -9.70 7.78 7.11
N LEU A 48 -8.90 6.72 6.88
CA LEU A 48 -9.06 5.41 7.52
C LEU A 48 -8.78 5.47 9.04
N ASN A 49 -9.68 4.85 9.80
CA ASN A 49 -9.57 4.68 11.24
C ASN A 49 -9.47 3.19 11.63
N VAL A 50 -8.94 2.94 12.82
CA VAL A 50 -8.68 1.58 13.32
C VAL A 50 -9.95 0.74 13.52
N ASP A 51 -11.09 1.36 13.76
CA ASP A 51 -12.41 0.73 13.93
C ASP A 51 -13.01 0.23 12.60
N GLN A 52 -12.42 0.63 11.47
CA GLN A 52 -12.83 0.19 10.13
C GLN A 52 -12.05 -1.04 9.65
N VAL A 53 -11.08 -1.54 10.45
CA VAL A 53 -10.28 -2.73 10.13
C VAL A 53 -10.92 -3.96 10.78
N GLY A 54 -11.43 -4.89 9.96
CA GLY A 54 -11.90 -6.20 10.42
C GLY A 54 -10.72 -7.15 10.63
N LEU A 55 -10.60 -7.70 11.84
CA LEU A 55 -9.63 -8.74 12.21
C LEU A 55 -10.28 -10.12 12.26
#